data_AF-A0A2E9MFR0-F1
#
_entry.id   AF-A0A2E9MFR0-F1
#
_cell.length_a   1.000
_cell.length_b   1.000
_cell.length_c   1.000
_cell.angle_alpha   90.00
_cell.angle_beta   90.00
_cell.angle_gamma   90.00
#
_symmetry.space_group_name_H-M   'P 1'
#
loop_
_entity.id
_entity.type
_entity.pdbx_description
1 polymer ?
#
loop_
_entity_poly.entity_id
_entity_poly.type
_entity_poly.pdbx_seq_one_letter_code
_entity_poly.pdbx_strand_id
1 'polypeptide(L)'
;MNLHIGSDRQLLFDDLWIEDSEDVTRRLHSPVRREIAIAAENPWEQGGVSYMVAEAEQEGYRAWYRCDCEMPPTDRRQPLIAHARSVDGIHWEKDPVGLLEFEGSTANNLIWTGPGNNLSPFRDDAPDIPADERYKGIVRAKQVYALASPDGFHWKHLQDEPILTEQPFDSHNIAFRDPWTGKYVIYARGVGGRGDF
;
A
#
# COMPACT_ATOMS: atom_id res chain seq x y z
N MET A 1 -12.96 -16.65 -29.54
CA MET A 1 -12.39 -16.41 -28.20
C MET A 1 -12.76 -17.62 -27.35
N ASN A 2 -11.80 -18.31 -26.74
CA ASN A 2 -12.11 -19.45 -25.89
C ASN A 2 -12.30 -18.93 -24.45
N LEU A 3 -13.49 -19.14 -23.89
CA LEU A 3 -13.80 -18.82 -22.49
C LEU A 3 -13.25 -19.94 -21.61
N HIS A 4 -12.40 -19.58 -20.65
CA HIS A 4 -11.85 -20.52 -19.66
C HIS A 4 -12.67 -20.44 -18.37
N ILE A 5 -13.49 -21.45 -18.12
CA ILE A 5 -14.34 -21.54 -16.92
C ILE A 5 -13.57 -22.30 -15.83
N GLY A 6 -13.41 -21.68 -14.66
CA GLY A 6 -12.71 -22.24 -13.51
C GLY A 6 -13.31 -21.76 -12.18
N SER A 7 -12.57 -21.92 -11.09
CA SER A 7 -12.96 -21.47 -9.74
C SER A 7 -12.60 -20.01 -9.45
N ASP A 8 -12.05 -19.31 -10.43
CA ASP A 8 -11.57 -17.95 -10.26
C ASP A 8 -12.72 -16.95 -10.16
N ARG A 9 -12.53 -15.93 -9.33
CA ARG A 9 -13.50 -14.86 -9.15
C ARG A 9 -13.71 -14.12 -10.48
N GLN A 10 -14.93 -14.19 -11.01
CA GLN A 10 -15.35 -13.41 -12.17
C GLN A 10 -16.06 -12.15 -11.71
N LEU A 11 -15.59 -11.00 -12.19
CA LEU A 11 -16.21 -9.72 -11.91
C LEU A 11 -17.23 -9.42 -13.01
N LEU A 12 -18.49 -9.16 -12.64
CA LEU A 12 -19.58 -8.85 -13.58
C LEU A 12 -19.52 -7.36 -14.04
N PHE A 13 -18.35 -6.90 -14.48
CA PHE A 13 -18.17 -5.53 -14.97
C PHE A 13 -18.50 -5.38 -16.47
N ASP A 14 -18.46 -6.48 -17.23
CA ASP A 14 -18.75 -6.52 -18.66
C ASP A 14 -19.70 -7.69 -19.01
N ASP A 15 -20.06 -7.81 -20.30
CA ASP A 15 -20.97 -8.83 -20.83
C ASP A 15 -20.26 -10.13 -21.24
N LEU A 16 -18.95 -10.28 -20.99
CA LEU A 16 -18.19 -11.45 -21.46
C LEU A 16 -18.76 -12.77 -20.92
N TRP A 17 -19.29 -12.75 -19.69
CA TRP A 17 -19.83 -13.91 -18.98
C TRP A 17 -21.35 -14.01 -19.02
N ILE A 18 -22.04 -13.11 -19.73
CA ILE A 18 -23.50 -13.06 -19.76
C ILE A 18 -23.98 -13.46 -21.15
N GLU A 19 -24.62 -14.63 -21.25
CA GLU A 19 -25.25 -15.08 -22.49
C GLU A 19 -26.53 -14.28 -22.79
N ASP A 20 -27.36 -14.05 -21.77
CA ASP A 20 -28.60 -13.29 -21.86
C ASP A 20 -28.95 -12.61 -20.52
N SER A 21 -29.72 -11.51 -20.60
CA SER A 21 -30.20 -10.77 -19.44
C SER A 21 -31.57 -10.13 -19.71
N GLU A 22 -32.55 -10.41 -18.86
CA GLU A 22 -33.91 -9.84 -18.95
C GLU A 22 -34.27 -9.12 -17.65
N ASP A 23 -34.83 -7.92 -17.75
CA ASP A 23 -35.31 -7.11 -16.61
C ASP A 23 -34.31 -6.90 -15.45
N VAL A 24 -33.00 -6.88 -15.76
CA VAL A 24 -31.93 -6.59 -14.80
C VAL A 24 -31.16 -5.31 -15.14
N THR A 25 -30.49 -4.73 -14.15
CA THR A 25 -29.62 -3.55 -14.34
C THR A 25 -28.36 -3.68 -13.50
N ARG A 26 -27.18 -3.54 -14.12
CA ARG A 26 -25.92 -3.46 -13.39
C ARG A 26 -25.85 -2.13 -12.63
N ARG A 27 -25.58 -2.21 -11.33
CA ARG A 27 -25.38 -1.05 -10.47
C ARG A 27 -24.06 -1.16 -9.75
N LEU A 28 -23.20 -0.15 -9.92
CA LEU A 28 -22.02 -0.01 -9.09
C LEU A 28 -22.47 0.36 -7.67
N HIS A 29 -22.01 -0.39 -6.68
CA HIS A 29 -22.29 -0.07 -5.28
C HIS A 29 -21.64 1.27 -4.91
N SER A 30 -22.36 2.09 -4.16
CA SER A 30 -21.80 3.31 -3.58
C SER A 30 -21.21 3.00 -2.20
N PRO A 31 -19.94 3.38 -1.94
CA PRO A 31 -19.40 3.25 -0.59
C PRO A 31 -20.20 4.13 0.37
N VAL A 32 -20.52 3.60 1.54
CA VAL A 32 -21.15 4.37 2.60
C VAL A 32 -20.06 4.88 3.53
N ARG A 33 -20.06 6.18 3.81
CA ARG A 33 -19.13 6.76 4.79
C ARG A 33 -19.32 6.07 6.15
N ARG A 34 -18.21 5.78 6.80
CA ARG A 34 -18.10 5.15 8.12
C ARG A 34 -17.19 5.98 9.03
N GLU A 35 -16.89 5.44 10.20
CA GLU A 35 -15.89 5.92 11.15
C GLU A 35 -14.51 6.14 10.52
N ILE A 36 -13.67 6.88 11.24
CA ILE A 36 -12.27 7.11 10.86
C ILE A 36 -11.49 5.84 11.22
N ALA A 37 -10.89 5.19 10.23
CA ALA A 37 -10.07 3.98 10.46
C ALA A 37 -8.75 4.29 11.17
N ILE A 38 -8.01 5.29 10.70
CA ILE A 38 -6.74 5.75 11.29
C ILE A 38 -6.82 7.27 11.47
N ALA A 39 -6.82 7.74 12.70
CA ALA A 39 -6.73 9.16 13.06
C ALA A 39 -5.27 9.54 13.38
N ALA A 40 -4.95 10.83 13.50
CA ALA A 40 -3.68 11.26 14.08
C ALA A 40 -3.84 11.36 15.61
N GLU A 41 -3.03 10.60 16.34
CA GLU A 41 -3.14 10.42 17.81
C GLU A 41 -1.78 10.60 18.51
N ASN A 42 -0.67 10.48 17.78
CA ASN A 42 0.69 10.54 18.31
C ASN A 42 1.47 11.77 17.83
N PRO A 43 2.58 12.15 18.51
CA PRO A 43 3.41 13.29 18.11
C PRO A 43 3.98 13.20 16.68
N TRP A 44 4.35 12.01 16.23
CA TRP A 44 4.85 11.77 14.86
C TRP A 44 3.75 11.78 13.78
N GLU A 45 2.49 12.04 14.15
CA GLU A 45 1.33 12.07 13.26
C GLU A 45 0.70 13.46 13.14
N GLN A 46 1.21 14.48 13.85
CA GLN A 46 0.57 15.81 13.94
C GLN A 46 0.46 16.54 12.58
N GLY A 47 1.32 16.23 11.62
CA GLY A 47 1.24 16.71 10.24
C GLY A 47 0.24 15.96 9.35
N GLY A 48 -0.36 14.88 9.87
CA GLY A 48 -1.39 14.07 9.24
C GLY A 48 -1.00 12.62 9.01
N VAL A 49 -2.00 11.80 8.67
CA VAL A 49 -1.87 10.38 8.31
C VAL A 49 -2.48 10.15 6.92
N SER A 50 -1.88 9.26 6.13
CA SER A 50 -2.33 8.97 4.76
C SER A 50 -1.80 7.62 4.25
N TYR A 51 -2.25 7.21 3.07
CA TYR A 51 -1.64 6.09 2.31
C TYR A 51 -1.54 4.79 3.09
N MET A 52 -2.64 4.43 3.76
CA MET A 52 -2.77 3.16 4.45
C MET A 52 -2.86 2.01 3.43
N VAL A 53 -2.02 1.00 3.61
CA VAL A 53 -2.15 -0.31 2.95
C VAL A 53 -2.46 -1.33 4.03
N ALA A 54 -3.58 -2.03 3.89
CA ALA A 54 -4.02 -3.05 4.83
C ALA A 54 -3.95 -4.44 4.18
N GLU A 55 -3.58 -5.43 4.97
CA GLU A 55 -3.52 -6.83 4.55
C GLU A 55 -4.13 -7.72 5.64
N ALA A 56 -4.82 -8.78 5.22
CA ALA A 56 -5.35 -9.79 6.12
C ALA A 56 -4.22 -10.73 6.59
N GLU A 57 -4.21 -11.04 7.89
CA GLU A 57 -3.33 -12.04 8.48
C GLU A 57 -4.13 -13.30 8.87
N GLN A 58 -3.47 -14.30 9.47
CA GLN A 58 -4.17 -15.46 10.02
C GLN A 58 -5.21 -15.06 11.07
N GLU A 59 -4.89 -14.03 11.86
CA GLU A 59 -5.76 -13.47 12.90
C GLU A 59 -5.86 -11.95 12.69
N GLY A 60 -6.97 -11.52 12.10
CA GLY A 60 -7.26 -10.11 11.85
C GLY A 60 -6.49 -9.54 10.65
N TYR A 61 -5.96 -8.34 10.84
CA TYR A 61 -5.39 -7.49 9.81
C TYR A 61 -4.19 -6.71 10.35
N ARG A 62 -3.29 -6.38 9.43
CA ARG A 62 -2.22 -5.42 9.66
C ARG A 62 -2.31 -4.29 8.64
N ALA A 63 -1.70 -3.17 8.96
CA ALA A 63 -1.57 -2.07 8.03
C ALA A 63 -0.27 -1.30 8.20
N TRP A 64 0.13 -0.67 7.12
CA TRP A 64 1.20 0.31 7.06
C TRP A 64 0.62 1.61 6.57
N TYR A 65 1.00 2.71 7.18
CA TYR A 65 0.49 4.03 6.78
C TYR A 65 1.59 5.07 6.87
N ARG A 66 1.47 6.10 6.03
CA ARG A 66 2.31 7.28 6.15
C ARG A 66 1.80 8.15 7.29
N CYS A 67 2.73 8.66 8.07
CA CYS A 67 2.49 9.77 8.98
C CYS A 67 3.53 10.88 8.75
N ASP A 68 3.13 12.11 9.02
CA ASP A 68 4.00 13.27 8.95
C ASP A 68 4.01 13.95 10.33
N CYS A 69 5.18 14.40 10.79
CA CYS A 69 5.26 15.31 11.93
C CYS A 69 4.70 16.69 11.53
N GLU A 70 4.23 17.44 12.52
CA GLU A 70 3.98 18.88 12.32
C GLU A 70 5.32 19.58 12.06
N MET A 71 5.41 20.32 10.96
CA MET A 71 6.64 21.02 10.57
C MET A 71 6.32 22.46 10.20
N PRO A 72 7.20 23.42 10.52
CA PRO A 72 7.11 24.77 9.99
C PRO A 72 7.08 24.76 8.46
N PRO A 73 6.42 25.73 7.80
CA PRO A 73 6.26 25.76 6.33
C PRO A 73 7.57 25.74 5.53
N THR A 74 8.70 26.03 6.17
CA THR A 74 10.03 26.16 5.55
C THR A 74 10.83 24.86 5.53
N ASP A 75 10.43 23.85 6.30
CA ASP A 75 11.17 22.60 6.40
C ASP A 75 10.63 21.51 5.46
N ARG A 76 11.53 20.68 4.94
CA ARG A 76 11.12 19.49 4.20
C ARG A 76 10.47 18.51 5.17
N ARG A 77 9.19 18.21 4.95
CA ARG A 77 8.51 17.09 5.61
C ARG A 77 9.35 15.81 5.45
N GLN A 78 9.64 15.15 6.56
CA GLN A 78 10.17 13.79 6.56
C GLN A 78 8.99 12.84 6.81
N PRO A 79 8.34 12.35 5.74
CA PRO A 79 7.27 11.38 5.90
C PRO A 79 7.84 10.09 6.49
N LEU A 80 7.22 9.64 7.57
CA LEU A 80 7.52 8.41 8.26
C LEU A 80 6.49 7.36 7.84
N ILE A 81 6.83 6.09 8.03
CA ILE A 81 5.87 4.99 7.90
C ILE A 81 5.71 4.33 9.26
N ALA A 82 4.46 4.14 9.64
CA ALA A 82 4.03 3.52 10.87
C ALA A 82 3.20 2.27 10.60
N HIS A 83 3.04 1.45 11.63
CA HIS A 83 2.29 0.19 11.57
C HIS A 83 1.05 0.22 12.47
N ALA A 84 -0.01 -0.46 12.06
CA ALA A 84 -1.21 -0.67 12.87
C ALA A 84 -1.74 -2.09 12.71
N ARG A 85 -2.51 -2.56 13.69
CA ARG A 85 -3.18 -3.86 13.68
C ARG A 85 -4.66 -3.70 13.91
N SER A 86 -5.46 -4.66 13.44
CA SER A 86 -6.89 -4.68 13.70
C SER A 86 -7.38 -6.12 13.74
N VAL A 87 -8.32 -6.43 14.64
CA VAL A 87 -8.95 -7.75 14.68
C VAL A 87 -10.13 -7.84 13.70
N ASP A 88 -10.81 -6.72 13.44
CA ASP A 88 -12.07 -6.66 12.69
C ASP A 88 -11.98 -5.87 11.36
N GLY A 89 -10.84 -5.22 11.11
CA GLY A 89 -10.62 -4.33 9.96
C GLY A 89 -11.29 -2.96 10.10
N ILE A 90 -11.89 -2.68 11.26
CA ILE A 90 -12.65 -1.46 11.56
C ILE A 90 -11.91 -0.63 12.61
N HIS A 91 -11.52 -1.25 13.73
CA HIS A 91 -10.81 -0.61 14.83
C HIS A 91 -9.33 -0.96 14.76
N TRP A 92 -8.47 0.06 14.78
CA TRP A 92 -7.04 -0.10 14.57
C TRP A 92 -6.24 0.31 15.79
N GLU A 93 -5.35 -0.59 16.21
CA GLU A 93 -4.42 -0.44 17.32
C GLU A 93 -3.02 -0.07 16.78
N LYS A 94 -2.37 0.88 17.44
CA LYS A 94 -1.06 1.45 17.05
C LYS A 94 0.00 1.14 18.10
N ASP A 95 0.09 -0.12 18.48
CA ASP A 95 0.99 -0.54 19.54
C ASP A 95 2.45 -0.24 19.19
N PRO A 96 3.28 0.12 20.19
CA PRO A 96 4.69 0.33 19.96
C PRO A 96 5.39 -0.91 19.37
N VAL A 97 6.17 -0.71 18.29
CA VAL A 97 7.04 -1.75 17.74
C VAL A 97 8.47 -1.65 18.24
N GLY A 98 8.93 -0.49 18.70
CA GLY A 98 10.24 -0.38 19.33
C GLY A 98 11.43 -0.25 18.37
N LEU A 99 11.21 0.00 17.08
CA LEU A 99 12.26 -0.14 16.05
C LEU A 99 13.02 1.15 15.74
N LEU A 100 12.34 2.30 15.73
CA LEU A 100 12.92 3.58 15.34
C LEU A 100 12.87 4.58 16.49
N GLU A 101 13.93 5.36 16.65
CA GLU A 101 13.96 6.44 17.64
C GLU A 101 13.14 7.65 17.14
N PHE A 102 12.31 8.18 18.03
CA PHE A 102 11.61 9.44 17.86
C PHE A 102 11.69 10.23 19.17
N GLU A 103 12.27 11.43 19.12
CA GLU A 103 12.44 12.32 20.29
C GLU A 103 13.07 11.61 21.51
N GLY A 104 14.09 10.78 21.27
CA GLY A 104 14.83 10.06 22.31
C GLY A 104 14.13 8.81 22.87
N SER A 105 13.05 8.34 22.24
CA SER A 105 12.32 7.13 22.63
C SER A 105 12.00 6.24 21.43
N THR A 106 12.02 4.92 21.63
CA THR A 106 11.53 3.93 20.65
C THR A 106 10.11 3.46 20.96
N ALA A 107 9.44 4.02 21.99
CA ALA A 107 8.06 3.68 22.35
C ALA A 107 7.05 4.27 21.35
N ASN A 108 7.12 3.81 20.12
CA ASN A 108 6.32 4.23 18.98
C ASN A 108 6.12 3.08 18.00
N ASN A 109 5.24 3.28 17.02
CA ASN A 109 4.88 2.29 16.00
C ASN A 109 5.57 2.53 14.64
N LEU A 110 6.70 3.26 14.61
CA LEU A 110 7.41 3.62 13.39
C LEU A 110 8.29 2.47 12.88
N ILE A 111 8.28 2.27 11.56
CA ILE A 111 8.98 1.16 10.89
C ILE A 111 9.88 1.59 9.73
N TRP A 112 9.72 2.80 9.19
CA TRP A 112 10.58 3.30 8.11
C TRP A 112 10.66 4.82 8.10
N THR A 113 11.88 5.35 7.98
CA THR A 113 12.19 6.80 7.89
C THR A 113 12.79 7.20 6.54
N GLY A 114 12.99 6.24 5.62
CA GLY A 114 13.55 6.48 4.29
C GLY A 114 14.93 5.85 4.07
N PRO A 115 15.50 6.05 2.86
CA PRO A 115 15.03 6.98 1.84
C PRO A 115 13.76 6.54 1.09
N GLY A 116 12.95 7.53 0.68
CA GLY A 116 11.67 7.33 -0.01
C GLY A 116 10.48 7.18 0.94
N ASN A 117 9.28 7.52 0.43
CA ASN A 117 8.03 7.60 1.19
C ASN A 117 6.89 6.82 0.54
N ASN A 118 5.70 6.91 1.14
CA ASN A 118 4.47 6.28 0.63
C ASN A 118 4.67 4.77 0.37
N LEU A 119 5.17 4.04 1.38
CA LEU A 119 5.38 2.60 1.28
C LEU A 119 4.10 1.91 0.80
N SER A 120 4.22 1.10 -0.24
CA SER A 120 3.17 0.20 -0.69
C SER A 120 3.69 -1.23 -0.59
N PRO A 121 3.44 -1.91 0.54
CA PRO A 121 3.89 -3.26 0.79
C PRO A 121 2.86 -4.29 0.32
N PHE A 122 3.34 -5.49 0.03
CA PHE A 122 2.52 -6.69 -0.20
C PHE A 122 3.31 -7.93 0.23
N ARG A 123 2.62 -8.98 0.66
CA ARG A 123 3.24 -10.29 0.86
C ARG A 123 3.48 -10.97 -0.48
N ASP A 124 4.68 -11.49 -0.67
CA ASP A 124 5.07 -12.20 -1.88
C ASP A 124 4.91 -13.71 -1.69
N ASP A 125 3.82 -14.25 -2.22
CA ASP A 125 3.47 -15.67 -2.16
C ASP A 125 4.11 -16.49 -3.30
N ALA A 126 5.18 -15.98 -3.94
CA ALA A 126 5.96 -16.78 -4.88
C ALA A 126 6.55 -18.03 -4.22
N PRO A 127 6.55 -19.19 -4.91
CA PRO A 127 7.29 -20.35 -4.42
C PRO A 127 8.78 -19.99 -4.33
N ASP A 128 9.45 -20.53 -3.31
CA ASP A 128 10.89 -20.38 -3.07
C ASP A 128 11.36 -18.93 -2.83
N ILE A 129 10.49 -18.05 -2.33
CA ILE A 129 10.89 -16.68 -2.00
C ILE A 129 11.94 -16.66 -0.87
N PRO A 130 13.03 -15.86 -1.01
CA PRO A 130 14.01 -15.71 0.06
C PRO A 130 13.35 -15.28 1.37
N ALA A 131 13.81 -15.85 2.48
CA ALA A 131 13.21 -15.62 3.79
C ALA A 131 13.26 -14.15 4.24
N ASP A 132 14.19 -13.37 3.70
CA ASP A 132 14.37 -11.94 3.92
C ASP A 132 13.61 -11.05 2.92
N GLU A 133 12.84 -11.66 2.00
CA GLU A 133 12.05 -10.97 0.98
C GLU A 133 10.57 -11.42 0.95
N ARG A 134 10.08 -12.00 2.05
CA ARG A 134 8.68 -12.46 2.19
C ARG A 134 7.67 -11.35 1.96
N TYR A 135 8.04 -10.13 2.34
CA TYR A 135 7.34 -8.92 1.96
C TYR A 135 8.18 -8.16 0.95
N LYS A 136 7.51 -7.62 -0.04
CA LYS A 136 8.08 -6.65 -0.97
C LYS A 136 7.25 -5.39 -0.92
N GLY A 137 7.84 -4.30 -1.37
CA GLY A 137 7.10 -3.06 -1.49
C GLY A 137 7.81 -2.06 -2.35
N ILE A 138 7.15 -0.93 -2.55
CA ILE A 138 7.75 0.22 -3.23
C ILE A 138 7.65 1.46 -2.38
N VAL A 139 8.66 2.33 -2.50
CA VAL A 139 8.63 3.70 -1.99
C VAL A 139 8.94 4.67 -3.11
N ARG A 140 8.50 5.90 -2.92
CA ARG A 140 8.73 7.00 -3.86
C ARG A 140 9.64 8.05 -3.22
N ALA A 141 10.76 8.33 -3.88
CA ALA A 141 11.51 9.56 -3.66
C ALA A 141 11.23 10.50 -4.85
N LYS A 142 12.21 10.73 -5.73
CA LYS A 142 11.95 11.29 -7.07
C LYS A 142 11.53 10.20 -8.08
N GLN A 143 12.03 8.99 -7.84
CA GLN A 143 11.83 7.78 -8.62
C GLN A 143 11.23 6.70 -7.71
N VAL A 144 10.85 5.56 -8.27
CA VAL A 144 10.32 4.43 -7.51
C VAL A 144 11.44 3.44 -7.21
N TYR A 145 11.53 3.01 -5.95
CA TYR A 145 12.51 2.04 -5.47
C TYR A 145 11.80 0.83 -4.90
N ALA A 146 12.37 -0.36 -5.13
CA ALA A 146 11.90 -1.61 -4.54
C ALA A 146 12.48 -1.80 -3.13
N LEU A 147 11.67 -2.33 -2.23
CA LEU A 147 12.07 -2.75 -0.90
C LEU A 147 11.72 -4.23 -0.69
N ALA A 148 12.45 -4.84 0.24
CA ALA A 148 12.15 -6.15 0.79
C ALA A 148 12.15 -6.12 2.32
N SER A 149 11.39 -7.03 2.91
CA SER A 149 11.36 -7.25 4.35
C SER A 149 11.04 -8.72 4.67
N PRO A 150 11.66 -9.32 5.71
CA PRO A 150 11.29 -10.63 6.19
C PRO A 150 9.91 -10.67 6.86
N ASP A 151 9.48 -9.56 7.47
CA ASP A 151 8.36 -9.53 8.43
C ASP A 151 7.41 -8.33 8.25
N GLY A 152 7.71 -7.46 7.28
CA GLY A 152 6.98 -6.24 7.03
C GLY A 152 7.28 -5.13 8.04
N PHE A 153 8.27 -5.28 8.91
CA PHE A 153 8.72 -4.27 9.87
C PHE A 153 10.14 -3.80 9.55
N HIS A 154 11.03 -4.74 9.25
CA HIS A 154 12.43 -4.47 8.93
C HIS A 154 12.61 -4.37 7.42
N TRP A 155 12.55 -3.16 6.90
CA TRP A 155 12.67 -2.94 5.45
C TRP A 155 14.09 -2.58 5.04
N LYS A 156 14.46 -2.99 3.83
CA LYS A 156 15.68 -2.57 3.13
C LYS A 156 15.36 -2.31 1.67
N HIS A 157 16.14 -1.45 1.00
CA HIS A 157 16.12 -1.40 -0.46
C HIS A 157 16.55 -2.75 -1.03
N LEU A 158 15.80 -3.24 -2.01
CA LEU A 158 16.10 -4.50 -2.69
C LEU A 158 17.31 -4.35 -3.63
N GLN A 159 17.52 -3.14 -4.14
CA GLN A 159 18.63 -2.72 -5.00
C GLN A 159 18.84 -1.21 -4.87
N ASP A 160 20.04 -0.72 -5.22
CA ASP A 160 20.38 0.71 -5.14
C ASP A 160 19.70 1.52 -6.24
N GLU A 161 19.55 0.95 -7.44
CA GLU A 161 18.94 1.62 -8.59
C GLU A 161 17.41 1.67 -8.50
N PRO A 162 16.78 2.77 -8.96
CA PRO A 162 15.32 2.84 -9.07
C PRO A 162 14.77 1.82 -10.06
N ILE A 163 13.59 1.27 -9.77
CA ILE A 163 12.87 0.35 -10.66
C ILE A 163 12.01 1.09 -11.70
N LEU A 164 11.63 2.35 -11.44
CA LEU A 164 10.95 3.22 -12.40
C LEU A 164 11.46 4.65 -12.30
N THR A 165 11.77 5.27 -13.44
CA THR A 165 12.41 6.59 -13.52
C THR A 165 11.54 7.66 -14.18
N GLU A 166 10.49 7.25 -14.89
CA GLU A 166 9.58 8.09 -15.67
C GLU A 166 8.51 8.75 -14.79
N GLN A 167 8.87 9.91 -14.22
CA GLN A 167 8.00 10.78 -13.42
C GLN A 167 6.62 11.05 -14.06
N PRO A 168 5.56 11.33 -13.25
CA PRO A 168 5.61 12.08 -11.99
C PRO A 168 5.56 11.26 -10.70
N PHE A 169 4.97 10.06 -10.72
CA PHE A 169 4.74 9.22 -9.54
C PHE A 169 4.13 9.96 -8.34
N ASP A 170 3.35 11.01 -8.61
CA ASP A 170 2.78 11.93 -7.62
C ASP A 170 1.40 11.43 -7.15
N SER A 171 1.42 10.24 -6.54
CA SER A 171 0.30 9.60 -5.83
C SER A 171 0.86 8.50 -4.91
N HIS A 172 -0.02 7.79 -4.20
CA HIS A 172 0.33 6.44 -3.74
C HIS A 172 0.45 5.56 -4.98
N ASN A 173 1.64 5.00 -5.21
CA ASN A 173 1.84 3.99 -6.26
C ASN A 173 1.69 2.64 -5.57
N ILE A 174 1.01 1.69 -6.22
CA ILE A 174 0.71 0.39 -5.64
C ILE A 174 1.44 -0.71 -6.40
N ALA A 175 2.09 -1.61 -5.68
CA ALA A 175 2.76 -2.79 -6.25
C ALA A 175 2.13 -4.07 -5.72
N PHE A 176 2.12 -5.12 -6.55
CA PHE A 176 1.74 -6.47 -6.15
C PHE A 176 2.37 -7.49 -7.10
N ARG A 177 2.41 -8.76 -6.69
CA ARG A 177 2.70 -9.87 -7.60
C ARG A 177 1.41 -10.37 -8.22
N ASP A 178 1.32 -10.31 -9.54
CA ASP A 178 0.19 -10.86 -10.27
C ASP A 178 0.27 -12.40 -10.28
N PRO A 179 -0.67 -13.11 -9.63
CA PRO A 179 -0.63 -14.57 -9.55
C PRO A 179 -0.82 -15.24 -10.92
N TRP A 180 -1.43 -14.56 -11.88
CA TRP A 180 -1.76 -15.12 -13.19
C TRP A 180 -0.55 -15.15 -14.13
N THR A 181 0.22 -14.06 -14.15
CA THR A 181 1.42 -13.94 -14.99
C THR A 181 2.71 -14.24 -14.24
N GLY A 182 2.67 -14.30 -12.90
CA GLY A 182 3.84 -14.45 -12.04
C GLY A 182 4.75 -13.21 -12.02
N LYS A 183 4.31 -12.09 -12.59
CA LYS A 183 5.08 -10.85 -12.71
C LYS A 183 4.77 -9.89 -11.57
N TYR A 184 5.73 -9.03 -11.25
CA TYR A 184 5.48 -7.86 -10.42
C TYR A 184 4.86 -6.75 -11.26
N VAL A 185 3.76 -6.19 -10.78
CA VAL A 185 2.99 -5.14 -11.45
C VAL A 185 2.92 -3.92 -10.55
N ILE A 186 3.07 -2.74 -11.16
CA ILE A 186 2.91 -1.46 -10.48
C ILE A 186 1.80 -0.67 -11.16
N TYR A 187 0.82 -0.23 -10.38
CA TYR A 187 -0.10 0.83 -10.77
C TYR A 187 0.41 2.16 -10.23
N ALA A 188 0.81 3.02 -11.15
CA ALA A 188 1.34 4.34 -10.86
C ALA A 188 0.59 5.40 -11.67
N ARG A 189 0.51 6.61 -11.12
CA ARG A 189 -0.06 7.74 -11.85
C ARG A 189 0.98 8.31 -12.82
N GLY A 190 0.70 8.17 -14.12
CA GLY A 190 1.44 8.84 -15.19
C GLY A 190 0.97 10.27 -15.45
N VAL A 191 1.53 10.91 -16.48
CA VAL A 191 0.96 12.14 -17.07
C VAL A 191 -0.02 11.70 -18.15
N GLY A 192 -1.30 12.09 -18.04
CA GLY A 192 -2.23 11.95 -19.16
C GLY A 192 -1.83 12.91 -20.30
N GLY A 193 -1.84 12.43 -21.55
CA GLY A 193 -1.73 13.32 -22.71
C GLY A 193 -2.89 14.32 -22.76
N ARG A 194 -2.71 15.44 -23.47
CA ARG A 194 -3.85 16.30 -23.85
C ARG A 194 -4.69 15.56 -24.90
N GLY A 195 -5.97 15.41 -24.63
CA GLY A 195 -6.98 15.01 -25.61
C GLY A 195 -7.99 16.12 -25.71
N ASP A 196 -8.28 16.55 -26.93
CA ASP A 196 -9.40 17.46 -27.20
C ASP A 196 -10.67 16.61 -27.27
N PHE A 197 -11.67 16.94 -26.44
CA PHE A 197 -13.05 16.47 -26.60
C PHE A 197 -13.77 17.33 -27.63
#